data_AF-A0AAU5Z632-F1
#
_entry.id   AF-A0AAU5Z632-F1
#
_cell.length_a   1.000
_cell.length_b   1.000
_cell.length_c   1.000
_cell.angle_alpha   90.00
_cell.angle_beta   90.00
_cell.angle_gamma   90.00
#
_symmetry.space_group_name_H-M   'P 1'
#
loop_
_entity.id
_entity.type
_entity.pdbx_description
1 polymer ?
#
loop_
_entity_poly.entity_id
_entity_poly.type
_entity_poly.pdbx_seq_one_letter_code
_entity_poly.pdbx_strand_id
1 'polypeptide(L)'
;MADGQHYDVVIIGTGAGGGTLAHRLAPSGKRILLLERGDYLPRERENWDSTAVFVQGRYRAPEFWYDEHGHEFPPETNYYVGGNTKFYGAALFRLRPQDFGELRHHDGVSPSASTCTWGCPSAPPRTRRAQYGSATTHRARPSM
;
A
#
# COMPACT_ATOMS: atom_id res chain seq x y z
N MET A 1 -16.14 -19.60 -26.47
CA MET A 1 -17.21 -19.09 -25.59
C MET A 1 -16.61 -19.02 -24.20
N ALA A 2 -16.33 -17.82 -23.68
CA ALA A 2 -15.88 -17.70 -22.30
C ALA A 2 -17.05 -18.10 -21.40
N ASP A 3 -16.93 -19.26 -20.78
CA ASP A 3 -17.86 -19.67 -19.74
C ASP A 3 -17.80 -18.59 -18.66
N GLY A 4 -18.91 -17.90 -18.43
CA GLY A 4 -18.96 -16.64 -17.68
C GLY A 4 -18.64 -16.88 -16.21
N GLN A 5 -17.36 -16.90 -15.86
CA GLN A 5 -16.93 -17.08 -14.48
C GLN A 5 -17.41 -15.91 -13.64
N HIS A 6 -18.36 -16.19 -12.75
CA HIS A 6 -18.89 -15.21 -11.81
C HIS A 6 -17.97 -15.15 -10.58
N TYR A 7 -17.62 -13.95 -10.14
CA TYR A 7 -16.88 -13.71 -8.90
C TYR A 7 -17.71 -12.81 -7.99
N ASP A 8 -17.63 -13.05 -6.68
CA ASP A 8 -18.35 -12.22 -5.70
C ASP A 8 -17.61 -10.90 -5.45
N VAL A 9 -16.28 -10.91 -5.63
CA VAL A 9 -15.41 -9.74 -5.48
C VAL A 9 -14.29 -9.82 -6.52
N VAL A 10 -14.02 -8.69 -7.19
CA VAL A 10 -12.84 -8.51 -8.05
C VAL A 10 -11.98 -7.42 -7.44
N ILE A 11 -10.71 -7.75 -7.17
CA ILE A 11 -9.70 -6.83 -6.63
C ILE A 11 -8.69 -6.55 -7.74
N ILE A 12 -8.65 -5.30 -8.20
CA ILE A 12 -7.70 -4.84 -9.22
C ILE A 12 -6.53 -4.16 -8.51
N GLY A 13 -5.36 -4.74 -8.64
CA GLY A 13 -4.13 -4.35 -7.95
C GLY A 13 -3.96 -5.09 -6.62
N THR A 14 -2.79 -5.70 -6.44
CA THR A 14 -2.41 -6.47 -5.25
C THR A 14 -1.48 -5.69 -4.31
N GLY A 15 -1.42 -4.37 -4.48
CA GLY A 15 -0.64 -3.46 -3.64
C GLY A 15 -1.15 -3.34 -2.20
N ALA A 16 -0.72 -2.28 -1.50
CA ALA A 16 -1.01 -2.05 -0.07
C ALA A 16 -2.48 -2.26 0.31
N GLY A 17 -3.41 -1.69 -0.47
CA GLY A 17 -4.84 -1.81 -0.23
C GLY A 17 -5.41 -3.17 -0.65
N GLY A 18 -5.16 -3.57 -1.90
CA GLY A 18 -5.76 -4.77 -2.48
C GLY A 18 -5.31 -6.05 -1.81
N GLY A 19 -4.02 -6.20 -1.50
CA GLY A 19 -3.51 -7.34 -0.75
C GLY A 19 -4.08 -7.44 0.66
N THR A 20 -4.22 -6.29 1.35
CA THR A 20 -4.83 -6.23 2.69
C THR A 20 -6.30 -6.60 2.65
N LEU A 21 -7.05 -6.11 1.66
CA LEU A 21 -8.45 -6.42 1.47
C LEU A 21 -8.64 -7.91 1.14
N ALA A 22 -7.85 -8.44 0.22
CA ALA A 22 -7.85 -9.86 -0.13
C ALA A 22 -7.57 -10.73 1.09
N HIS A 23 -6.56 -10.39 1.90
CA HIS A 23 -6.26 -11.11 3.14
C HIS A 23 -7.44 -11.11 4.12
N ARG A 24 -8.13 -9.98 4.27
CA ARG A 24 -9.30 -9.88 5.15
C ARG A 24 -10.51 -10.67 4.65
N LEU A 25 -10.69 -10.75 3.33
CA LEU A 25 -11.82 -11.43 2.71
C LEU A 25 -11.56 -12.92 2.44
N ALA A 26 -10.30 -13.37 2.40
CA ALA A 26 -9.93 -14.76 2.18
C ALA A 26 -10.72 -15.79 3.01
N PRO A 27 -10.98 -15.60 4.32
CA PRO A 27 -11.76 -16.56 5.12
C PRO A 27 -13.28 -16.46 4.92
N SER A 28 -13.78 -15.60 4.03
CA SER A 28 -15.23 -15.35 3.89
C SER A 28 -16.00 -16.39 3.07
N GLY A 29 -15.30 -17.33 2.43
CA GLY A 29 -15.91 -18.31 1.51
C GLY A 29 -16.37 -17.73 0.15
N LYS A 30 -16.11 -16.45 -0.11
CA LYS A 30 -16.41 -15.78 -1.38
C LYS A 30 -15.42 -16.19 -2.48
N ARG A 31 -15.88 -16.22 -3.73
CA ARG A 31 -15.02 -16.30 -4.92
C ARG A 31 -14.43 -14.93 -5.22
N ILE A 32 -13.13 -14.79 -4.98
CA ILE A 32 -12.42 -13.52 -5.11
C ILE A 32 -11.42 -13.64 -6.26
N LEU A 33 -11.56 -12.79 -7.28
CA LEU A 33 -10.58 -12.64 -8.36
C LEU A 33 -9.61 -11.53 -8.00
N LEU A 34 -8.30 -11.80 -8.11
CA LEU A 34 -7.25 -10.80 -7.97
C LEU A 34 -6.61 -10.61 -9.33
N LEU A 35 -6.51 -9.35 -9.78
CA LEU A 35 -5.83 -8.97 -11.01
C LEU A 35 -4.64 -8.08 -10.66
N GLU A 36 -3.45 -8.43 -11.14
CA GLU A 36 -2.23 -7.63 -11.02
C GLU A 36 -1.64 -7.45 -12.41
N ARG A 37 -1.09 -6.26 -12.70
CA ARG A 37 -0.52 -5.96 -14.01
C ARG A 37 0.81 -6.69 -14.22
N GLY A 38 1.57 -6.88 -13.14
CA GLY A 38 2.85 -7.58 -13.16
C GLY A 38 2.83 -8.96 -12.52
N ASP A 39 4.01 -9.59 -12.48
CA ASP A 39 4.21 -10.93 -11.95
C ASP A 39 4.74 -10.89 -10.50
N TYR A 40 5.08 -12.04 -9.93
CA TYR A 40 5.82 -12.12 -8.68
C TYR A 40 7.26 -11.61 -8.87
N LEU A 41 7.72 -10.80 -7.93
CA LEU A 41 9.11 -10.32 -7.90
C LEU A 41 10.08 -11.52 -7.76
N PRO A 42 11.04 -11.71 -8.68
CA PRO A 42 12.07 -12.73 -8.51
C PRO A 42 12.88 -12.52 -7.24
N ARG A 43 13.20 -13.63 -6.56
CA ARG A 43 14.03 -13.63 -5.35
C ARG A 43 15.49 -13.64 -5.76
N GLU A 44 16.14 -12.49 -5.69
CA GLU A 44 17.53 -12.30 -6.10
C GLU A 44 18.30 -11.39 -5.12
N ARG A 45 19.63 -11.32 -5.26
CA ARG A 45 20.48 -10.57 -4.31
C ARG A 45 20.21 -9.07 -4.40
N GLU A 46 19.92 -8.60 -5.60
CA GLU A 46 19.65 -7.23 -5.97
C GLU A 46 18.37 -6.70 -5.31
N ASN A 47 17.46 -7.56 -4.81
CA ASN A 47 16.32 -7.11 -4.02
C ASN A 47 16.75 -6.40 -2.73
N TRP A 48 17.96 -6.67 -2.24
CA TRP A 48 18.51 -6.15 -0.98
C TRP A 48 19.51 -5.01 -1.17
N ASP A 49 19.81 -4.63 -2.41
CA ASP A 49 20.73 -3.53 -2.73
C ASP A 49 19.92 -2.26 -3.05
N SER A 50 20.01 -1.27 -2.16
CA SER A 50 19.33 0.02 -2.33
C SER A 50 19.78 0.78 -3.57
N THR A 51 21.03 0.59 -4.00
CA THR A 51 21.55 1.18 -5.24
C THR A 51 20.87 0.54 -6.45
N ALA A 52 20.80 -0.79 -6.49
CA ALA A 52 20.12 -1.50 -7.57
C ALA A 52 18.62 -1.17 -7.65
N VAL A 53 17.95 -1.10 -6.50
CA VAL A 53 16.50 -0.84 -6.41
C VAL A 53 16.17 0.62 -6.74
N PHE A 54 16.79 1.59 -6.06
CA PHE A 54 16.35 2.99 -6.10
C PHE A 54 17.18 3.88 -7.02
N VAL A 55 18.48 3.63 -7.14
CA VAL A 55 19.36 4.46 -8.00
C VAL A 55 19.34 3.97 -9.44
N GLN A 56 19.47 2.66 -9.63
CA GLN A 56 19.45 2.04 -10.97
C GLN A 56 18.04 1.72 -11.45
N GLY A 57 17.03 1.76 -10.56
CA GLY A 57 15.64 1.54 -10.92
C GLY A 57 15.35 0.16 -11.50
N ARG A 58 16.10 -0.88 -11.10
CA ARG A 58 16.06 -2.22 -11.72
C ARG A 58 14.67 -2.83 -11.86
N TYR A 59 13.76 -2.51 -10.94
CA TYR A 59 12.39 -3.05 -10.89
C TYR A 59 11.32 -2.03 -11.27
N ARG A 60 11.73 -0.83 -11.70
CA ARG A 60 10.77 0.21 -12.10
C ARG A 60 10.04 -0.22 -13.37
N ALA A 61 8.75 0.09 -13.45
CA ALA A 61 7.96 -0.15 -14.63
C ALA A 61 8.60 0.57 -15.85
N PRO A 62 8.71 -0.09 -17.01
CA PRO A 62 9.36 0.46 -18.20
C PRO A 62 8.42 1.39 -19.00
N GLU A 63 7.60 2.17 -18.31
CA GLU A 63 6.64 3.10 -18.94
C GLU A 63 6.98 4.55 -18.62
N PHE A 64 6.45 5.45 -19.45
CA PHE A 64 6.58 6.89 -19.28
C PHE A 64 5.20 7.51 -19.18
N TRP A 65 5.06 8.46 -18.26
CA TRP A 65 3.87 9.28 -18.11
C TRP A 65 4.18 10.70 -18.61
N TYR A 66 3.15 11.47 -18.89
CA TYR A 66 3.27 12.85 -19.37
C TYR A 66 2.89 13.82 -18.26
N ASP A 67 3.70 14.86 -18.06
CA ASP A 67 3.35 15.99 -17.20
C ASP A 67 2.30 16.90 -17.88
N GLU A 68 1.88 17.97 -17.19
CA GLU A 68 0.91 18.93 -17.74
C GLU A 68 1.41 19.68 -18.99
N HIS A 69 2.72 19.68 -19.21
CA HIS A 69 3.38 20.30 -20.37
C HIS A 69 3.66 19.29 -21.49
N GLY A 70 3.29 18.02 -21.30
CA GLY A 70 3.53 16.95 -22.27
C GLY A 70 4.94 16.39 -22.27
N HIS A 71 5.75 16.67 -21.24
CA HIS A 71 7.07 16.05 -21.10
C HIS A 71 6.95 14.65 -20.50
N GLU A 72 7.71 13.71 -21.06
CA GLU A 72 7.80 12.36 -20.54
C GLU A 72 8.61 12.31 -19.25
N PHE A 73 8.11 11.56 -18.27
CA PHE A 73 8.85 11.19 -17.07
C PHE A 73 8.55 9.74 -16.67
N PRO A 74 9.53 9.00 -16.14
CA PRO A 74 9.30 7.67 -15.61
C PRO A 74 8.61 7.78 -14.23
N PRO A 75 7.38 7.24 -14.06
CA PRO A 75 6.71 7.27 -12.78
C PRO A 75 7.40 6.31 -11.79
N GLU A 76 7.28 6.59 -10.49
CA GLU A 76 7.72 5.66 -9.44
C GLU A 76 6.69 4.53 -9.22
N THR A 77 6.53 3.70 -10.26
CA THR A 77 5.61 2.57 -10.27
C THR A 77 6.37 1.27 -10.47
N ASN A 78 6.03 0.25 -9.67
CA ASN A 78 6.58 -1.11 -9.78
C ASN A 78 5.42 -2.11 -9.88
N TYR A 79 5.33 -2.82 -11.01
CA TYR A 79 4.27 -3.80 -11.27
C TYR A 79 4.69 -5.18 -10.81
N TYR A 80 4.32 -5.52 -9.57
CA TYR A 80 4.55 -6.83 -9.00
C TYR A 80 3.45 -7.19 -8.01
N VAL A 81 3.33 -8.47 -7.65
CA VAL A 81 2.48 -8.87 -6.53
C VAL A 81 2.95 -8.20 -5.23
N GLY A 82 2.11 -7.32 -4.66
CA GLY A 82 2.44 -6.43 -3.55
C GLY A 82 2.73 -4.98 -3.95
N GLY A 83 2.87 -4.69 -5.25
CA GLY A 83 3.11 -3.37 -5.82
C GLY A 83 4.29 -2.62 -5.18
N ASN A 84 4.16 -1.30 -5.08
CA ASN A 84 5.18 -0.44 -4.48
C ASN A 84 5.52 -0.77 -3.01
N THR A 85 4.72 -1.56 -2.29
CA THR A 85 5.09 -1.99 -0.92
C THR A 85 6.31 -2.89 -0.88
N LYS A 86 6.71 -3.46 -2.03
CA LYS A 86 7.98 -4.18 -2.18
C LYS A 86 9.19 -3.26 -2.29
N PHE A 87 8.98 -1.99 -2.66
CA PHE A 87 10.03 -1.04 -3.01
C PHE A 87 9.77 0.31 -2.33
N TYR A 88 9.88 0.35 -1.00
CA TYR A 88 9.77 1.59 -0.23
C TYR A 88 10.72 1.57 0.96
N GLY A 89 11.06 2.76 1.48
CA GLY A 89 12.03 2.92 2.56
C GLY A 89 11.58 2.47 3.96
N ALA A 90 10.49 1.71 4.09
CA ALA A 90 9.94 1.25 5.38
C ALA A 90 9.55 2.36 6.39
N ALA A 91 9.49 3.62 5.94
CA ALA A 91 9.07 4.73 6.78
C ALA A 91 7.53 4.76 6.91
N LEU A 92 7.02 4.44 8.11
CA LEU A 92 5.59 4.30 8.38
C LEU A 92 5.09 5.41 9.32
N PHE A 93 5.07 6.64 8.82
CA PHE A 93 4.45 7.76 9.53
C PHE A 93 2.93 7.58 9.60
N ARG A 94 2.33 8.12 10.66
CA ARG A 94 0.87 8.15 10.81
C ARG A 94 0.39 9.58 10.66
N LEU A 95 -0.72 9.73 9.96
CA LEU A 95 -1.50 10.95 9.98
C LEU A 95 -1.97 11.25 11.41
N ARG A 96 -2.09 12.53 11.72
CA ARG A 96 -2.62 13.01 13.01
C ARG A 96 -4.14 12.94 12.96
N PRO A 97 -4.82 12.83 14.11
CA PRO A 97 -6.28 12.81 14.15
C PRO A 97 -6.95 13.97 13.39
N GLN A 98 -6.36 15.17 13.41
CA GLN A 98 -6.88 16.35 12.74
C GLN A 98 -6.87 16.22 11.20
N ASP A 99 -5.94 15.43 10.65
CA ASP A 99 -5.85 15.20 9.21
C ASP A 99 -7.04 14.36 8.69
N PHE A 100 -7.86 13.80 9.60
CA PHE A 100 -9.11 13.07 9.30
C PHE A 100 -10.37 13.95 9.41
N GLY A 101 -10.23 15.23 9.74
CA GLY A 101 -11.33 16.19 9.83
C GLY A 101 -11.79 16.71 8.46
N GLU A 102 -12.78 17.60 8.51
CA GLU A 102 -13.23 18.37 7.33
C GLU A 102 -12.10 19.25 6.80
N LEU A 103 -11.86 19.20 5.49
CA LEU A 103 -10.89 20.03 4.79
C LEU A 103 -11.61 20.85 3.72
N ARG A 104 -11.32 22.15 3.67
CA ARG A 104 -11.80 23.02 2.59
C ARG A 104 -10.79 22.99 1.45
N HIS A 105 -11.20 22.43 0.32
CA HIS A 105 -10.45 22.45 -0.93
C HIS A 105 -11.03 23.52 -1.86
N HIS A 106 -10.27 23.90 -2.88
CA HIS A 106 -10.72 24.83 -3.93
C HIS A 106 -12.06 24.39 -4.56
N ASP A 107 -12.23 23.08 -4.76
CA ASP A 107 -13.41 22.49 -5.43
C ASP A 107 -14.50 22.02 -4.46
N GLY A 108 -14.40 22.37 -3.17
CA GLY A 108 -15.45 22.08 -2.19
C GLY A 108 -14.94 21.63 -0.82
N VAL A 109 -15.90 21.30 0.04
CA VAL A 109 -15.63 20.84 1.42
C VAL A 109 -15.58 19.33 1.44
N SER A 110 -14.48 18.75 1.92
CA SER A 110 -14.38 17.30 2.11
C SER A 110 -15.29 16.88 3.26
N PRO A 111 -16.09 15.81 3.13
CA PRO A 111 -16.94 15.38 4.22
C PRO A 111 -16.08 15.00 5.43
N SER A 112 -16.44 15.50 6.62
CA SER A 112 -15.82 15.17 7.93
C SER A 112 -15.85 13.68 8.30
N ALA A 113 -16.37 12.81 7.42
CA ALA A 113 -16.49 11.37 7.60
C ALA A 113 -15.95 10.53 6.43
N SER A 114 -15.45 11.12 5.35
CA SER A 114 -14.76 10.32 4.30
C SER A 114 -13.43 9.73 4.81
N THR A 115 -12.87 10.34 5.84
CA THR A 115 -11.74 9.83 6.64
C THR A 115 -12.20 9.28 8.01
N CYS A 116 -13.46 9.45 8.41
CA CYS A 116 -13.91 9.35 9.81
C CYS A 116 -15.11 8.41 10.08
N THR A 117 -15.17 7.24 9.42
CA THR A 117 -15.66 6.01 10.12
C THR A 117 -14.59 5.45 11.08
N TRP A 118 -13.47 6.18 11.23
CA TRP A 118 -12.22 5.77 11.89
C TRP A 118 -11.85 6.61 13.12
N GLY A 119 -12.66 7.60 13.48
CA GLY A 119 -12.42 8.52 14.60
C GLY A 119 -13.37 8.34 15.79
N CYS A 120 -13.73 7.09 16.14
CA CYS A 120 -14.39 6.85 17.42
C CYS A 120 -13.33 6.70 18.52
N PRO A 121 -13.37 7.47 19.63
CA PRO A 121 -12.40 7.37 20.73
C PRO A 121 -12.31 5.97 21.36
N SER A 122 -13.32 5.12 21.16
CA SER A 122 -13.38 3.74 21.65
C SER A 122 -12.96 2.67 20.61
N ALA A 123 -12.72 3.04 19.35
CA ALA A 123 -12.24 2.11 18.33
C ALA A 123 -10.71 2.20 18.23
N PRO A 124 -9.94 1.11 18.47
CA PRO A 124 -8.52 1.15 18.18
C PRO A 124 -8.34 1.46 16.69
N PRO A 125 -7.46 2.40 16.31
CA PRO A 125 -7.28 2.74 14.90
C PRO A 125 -6.92 1.45 14.16
N ARG A 126 -7.68 1.02 13.12
CA ARG A 126 -7.43 -0.30 12.51
C ARG A 126 -6.04 -0.39 11.84
N THR A 127 -5.31 0.72 11.73
CA THR A 127 -3.85 0.71 11.45
C THR A 127 -3.08 -0.15 12.44
N ARG A 128 -3.51 -0.24 13.71
CA ARG A 128 -2.94 -1.19 14.69
C ARG A 128 -3.24 -2.65 14.35
N ARG A 129 -4.38 -2.96 13.72
CA ARG A 129 -4.75 -4.35 13.36
C ARG A 129 -3.91 -4.91 12.21
N ALA A 130 -3.30 -4.05 11.40
CA ALA A 130 -2.44 -4.45 10.28
C ALA A 130 -0.94 -4.49 10.65
N GLN A 131 -0.57 -4.17 11.90
CA GLN A 131 0.83 -4.10 12.34
C GLN A 131 1.07 -5.07 13.49
N TYR A 132 2.03 -5.98 13.30
CA TYR A 132 2.61 -6.78 14.38
C TYR A 132 3.91 -6.12 14.82
N GLY A 133 3.89 -5.44 15.96
CA GLY A 133 5.10 -4.82 16.53
C GLY A 133 5.87 -5.80 17.40
N SER A 134 7.17 -5.94 17.15
CA SER A 134 8.10 -6.51 18.13
C SER A 134 8.60 -5.38 19.03
N ALA A 135 8.29 -5.44 20.33
CA ALA A 135 8.86 -4.49 21.30
C ALA A 135 10.33 -4.88 21.57
N THR A 136 11.28 -4.07 21.12
CA THR A 136 12.69 -4.23 21.51
C THR A 136 12.86 -3.62 22.90
N THR A 137 12.90 -4.46 23.93
CA THR A 137 13.32 -4.02 25.27
C THR A 137 14.84 -3.88 25.31
N HIS A 138 15.35 -2.69 25.02
CA HIS A 138 16.71 -2.34 25.48
C HIS A 138 16.68 -2.21 27.00
N ARG A 139 16.96 -3.31 27.70
CA ARG A 139 17.22 -3.29 29.14
C ARG A 139 18.54 -2.56 29.32
N ALA A 140 18.48 -1.28 29.71
CA ALA A 140 19.66 -0.53 30.12
C ALA A 140 20.36 -1.33 31.23
N ARG A 141 21.63 -1.71 31.00
CA ARG A 141 22.46 -2.27 32.06
C ARG A 141 22.71 -1.15 33.08
N PRO A 142 22.48 -1.36 34.38
CA PRO A 142 22.88 -0.39 35.38
C PRO A 142 24.42 -0.31 35.38
N SER A 143 24.93 0.92 35.37
CA SER A 143 26.35 1.22 35.58
C SER A 143 26.77 0.76 36.98
N MET A 144 27.93 0.10 37.06
CA MET A 144 28.65 -0.17 38.32
C MET A 144 29.18 1.12 38.94
#